data_AF-A0A969EUP6-F1
#
_entry.id   AF-A0A969EUP6-F1
#
_cell.length_a   1.000
_cell.length_b   1.000
_cell.length_c   1.000
_cell.angle_alpha   90.00
_cell.angle_beta   90.00
_cell.angle_gamma   90.00
#
_symmetry.space_group_name_H-M   'P 1'
#
loop_
_entity.id
_entity.type
_entity.pdbx_description
1 polymer ?
#
loop_
_entity_poly.entity_id
_entity_poly.type
_entity_poly.pdbx_seq_one_letter_code
_entity_poly.pdbx_strand_id
1 'polypeptide(L)'
;MSNEQSTAILSADYATAERALDEGIKIEDAELIALALNNPHLEIKLRAAEALAELGDKQSIPCLRDALQENQVVYTGGSEAQALQVELNKALITALEKLSGANYGAVDPASEVDIQRVLQTSQ
;
A
#
# COMPACT_ATOMS: atom_id res chain seq x y z
N MET A 1 -2.15 -21.45 -11.45
CA MET A 1 -3.07 -21.06 -10.37
C MET A 1 -3.05 -19.56 -10.07
N SER A 2 -2.09 -18.78 -10.59
CA SER A 2 -1.95 -17.35 -10.26
C SER A 2 -3.07 -16.44 -10.77
N ASN A 3 -3.73 -16.76 -11.89
CA ASN A 3 -4.69 -15.83 -12.52
C ASN A 3 -6.00 -15.65 -11.73
N GLU A 4 -6.45 -16.67 -11.00
CA GLU A 4 -7.74 -16.62 -10.29
C GLU A 4 -7.67 -15.73 -9.05
N GLN A 5 -6.53 -15.77 -8.34
CA GLN A 5 -6.30 -14.95 -7.14
C GLN A 5 -6.03 -13.49 -7.48
N SER A 6 -5.31 -13.20 -8.56
CA SER A 6 -5.11 -11.82 -9.03
C SER A 6 -6.44 -11.13 -9.35
N THR A 7 -7.39 -11.86 -9.95
CA THR A 7 -8.74 -11.33 -10.21
C THR A 7 -9.57 -11.19 -8.93
N ALA A 8 -9.40 -12.08 -7.96
CA ALA A 8 -10.08 -12.02 -6.67
C ALA A 8 -9.57 -10.84 -5.83
N ILE A 9 -8.27 -10.55 -5.85
CA ILE A 9 -7.67 -9.39 -5.17
C ILE A 9 -8.18 -8.08 -5.73
N LEU A 10 -8.47 -7.98 -7.04
CA LEU A 10 -9.02 -6.77 -7.65
C LEU A 10 -10.56 -6.74 -7.63
N SER A 11 -11.18 -7.67 -6.91
CA SER A 11 -12.64 -7.71 -6.78
C SER A 11 -13.16 -6.48 -6.05
N ALA A 12 -14.33 -6.01 -6.47
CA ALA A 12 -15.09 -4.98 -5.75
C ALA A 12 -15.68 -5.52 -4.43
N ASP A 13 -15.78 -6.84 -4.27
CA ASP A 13 -16.19 -7.47 -3.01
C ASP A 13 -15.03 -7.48 -2.01
N TYR A 14 -15.18 -6.73 -0.91
CA TYR A 14 -14.19 -6.67 0.17
C TYR A 14 -13.84 -8.05 0.72
N ALA A 15 -14.84 -8.90 1.01
CA ALA A 15 -14.60 -10.23 1.57
C ALA A 15 -13.81 -11.15 0.62
N THR A 16 -14.00 -10.98 -0.69
CA THR A 16 -13.24 -11.74 -1.70
C THR A 16 -11.81 -11.21 -1.80
N ALA A 17 -11.64 -9.89 -1.84
CA ALA A 17 -10.33 -9.27 -1.89
C ALA A 17 -9.50 -9.56 -0.63
N GLU A 18 -10.10 -9.47 0.56
CA GLU A 18 -9.48 -9.79 1.84
C GLU A 18 -8.99 -11.23 1.88
N ARG A 19 -9.83 -12.20 1.49
CA ARG A 19 -9.42 -13.61 1.46
C ARG A 19 -8.25 -13.86 0.52
N ALA A 20 -8.25 -13.23 -0.65
CA ALA A 20 -7.19 -13.40 -1.63
C ALA A 20 -5.88 -12.73 -1.15
N LEU A 21 -5.97 -11.59 -0.46
CA LEU A 21 -4.83 -10.97 0.23
C LEU A 21 -4.28 -11.89 1.34
N ASP A 22 -5.14 -12.42 2.21
CA ASP A 22 -4.75 -13.34 3.29
C ASP A 22 -3.99 -14.56 2.77
N GLU A 23 -4.48 -15.16 1.67
CA GLU A 23 -3.78 -16.26 1.02
C GLU A 23 -2.42 -15.82 0.47
N GLY A 24 -2.33 -14.63 -0.14
CA GLY A 24 -1.06 -14.03 -0.59
C GLY A 24 -0.05 -13.85 0.53
N ILE A 25 -0.52 -13.40 1.71
CA ILE A 25 0.30 -13.26 2.92
C ILE A 25 0.77 -14.63 3.40
N LYS A 26 -0.10 -15.65 3.39
CA LYS A 26 0.28 -17.02 3.80
C LYS A 26 1.36 -17.65 2.94
N ILE A 27 1.32 -17.39 1.63
CA ILE A 27 2.34 -17.87 0.69
C ILE A 27 3.52 -16.89 0.57
N GLU A 28 3.51 -15.79 1.32
CA GLU A 28 4.56 -14.77 1.33
C GLU A 28 4.84 -14.19 -0.07
N ASP A 29 3.79 -14.07 -0.89
CA ASP A 29 3.89 -13.67 -2.29
C ASP A 29 3.79 -12.15 -2.44
N ALA A 30 4.95 -11.51 -2.58
CA ALA A 30 5.07 -10.07 -2.73
C ALA A 30 4.34 -9.53 -3.97
N GLU A 31 4.27 -10.28 -5.07
CA GLU A 31 3.54 -9.87 -6.28
C GLU A 31 2.04 -9.82 -6.02
N LEU A 32 1.52 -10.86 -5.37
CA LEU A 32 0.10 -10.99 -5.05
C LEU A 32 -0.34 -9.92 -4.05
N ILE A 33 0.47 -9.65 -3.03
CA ILE A 33 0.20 -8.60 -2.04
C ILE A 33 0.34 -7.22 -2.68
N ALA A 34 1.33 -6.99 -3.55
CA ALA A 34 1.46 -5.74 -4.29
C ALA A 34 0.26 -5.47 -5.21
N LEU A 35 -0.34 -6.51 -5.80
CA LEU A 35 -1.59 -6.40 -6.56
C LEU A 35 -2.73 -5.82 -5.71
N ALA A 36 -2.80 -6.15 -4.42
CA ALA A 36 -3.83 -5.64 -3.51
C ALA A 36 -3.69 -4.14 -3.23
N LEU A 37 -2.52 -3.54 -3.45
CA LEU A 37 -2.35 -2.09 -3.43
C LEU A 37 -3.10 -1.38 -4.58
N ASN A 38 -3.54 -2.10 -5.62
CA ASN A 38 -4.37 -1.56 -6.69
C ASN A 38 -5.87 -1.74 -6.43
N ASN A 39 -6.27 -2.30 -5.28
CA ASN A 39 -7.68 -2.50 -4.97
C ASN A 39 -8.40 -1.15 -4.70
N PRO A 40 -9.69 -1.02 -5.07
CA PRO A 40 -10.48 0.18 -4.75
C PRO A 40 -10.68 0.44 -3.25
N HIS A 41 -10.60 -0.58 -2.40
CA HIS A 41 -10.79 -0.46 -0.95
C HIS A 41 -9.48 -0.03 -0.27
N LEU A 42 -9.50 1.15 0.36
CA LEU A 42 -8.36 1.68 1.13
C LEU A 42 -7.89 0.71 2.22
N GLU A 43 -8.81 0.00 2.85
CA GLU A 43 -8.52 -0.96 3.93
C GLU A 43 -7.73 -2.17 3.44
N ILE A 44 -8.01 -2.64 2.21
CA ILE A 44 -7.24 -3.71 1.55
C ILE A 44 -5.84 -3.21 1.20
N LYS A 45 -5.73 -1.98 0.67
CA LYS A 45 -4.45 -1.33 0.38
C LYS A 45 -3.58 -1.20 1.65
N LEU A 46 -4.19 -0.82 2.77
CA LEU A 46 -3.49 -0.67 4.05
C LEU A 46 -2.89 -1.99 4.51
N ARG A 47 -3.70 -3.05 4.58
CA ARG A 47 -3.20 -4.38 4.97
C ARG A 47 -2.13 -4.91 4.02
N ALA A 48 -2.28 -4.65 2.72
CA ALA A 48 -1.28 -5.03 1.74
C ALA A 48 0.06 -4.32 2.00
N ALA A 49 0.04 -3.00 2.25
CA ALA A 49 1.24 -2.23 2.57
C ALA A 49 1.94 -2.75 3.84
N GLU A 50 1.17 -3.05 4.89
CA GLU A 50 1.69 -3.61 6.14
C GLU A 50 2.34 -4.98 5.92
N ALA A 51 1.65 -5.88 5.21
CA ALA A 51 2.17 -7.21 4.92
C ALA A 51 3.48 -7.17 4.13
N LEU A 52 3.59 -6.28 3.12
CA LEU A 52 4.84 -6.07 2.38
C LEU A 52 5.98 -5.57 3.28
N ALA A 53 5.66 -4.70 4.24
CA ALA A 53 6.64 -4.19 5.22
C ALA A 53 7.10 -5.27 6.20
N GLU A 54 6.22 -6.22 6.54
CA GLU A 54 6.55 -7.38 7.36
C GLU A 54 7.40 -8.39 6.60
N LEU A 55 7.07 -8.65 5.33
CA LEU A 55 7.83 -9.49 4.41
C LEU A 55 9.26 -9.02 4.22
N GLY A 56 9.48 -7.69 4.22
CA GLY A 56 10.83 -7.14 4.03
C GLY A 56 11.33 -7.28 2.60
N ASP A 57 10.45 -7.55 1.64
CA ASP A 57 10.82 -7.73 0.24
C ASP A 57 11.06 -6.38 -0.44
N LYS A 58 12.30 -6.17 -0.90
CA LYS A 58 12.70 -4.95 -1.60
C LYS A 58 12.08 -4.85 -3.00
N GLN A 59 11.60 -5.96 -3.57
CA GLN A 59 10.88 -5.93 -4.84
C GLN A 59 9.55 -5.18 -4.76
N SER A 60 9.01 -5.01 -3.55
CA SER A 60 7.75 -4.31 -3.29
C SER A 60 7.91 -2.79 -3.17
N ILE A 61 9.14 -2.28 -3.03
CA ILE A 61 9.46 -0.84 -2.98
C ILE A 61 8.78 -0.05 -4.11
N PRO A 62 8.92 -0.42 -5.41
CA PRO A 62 8.24 0.30 -6.48
C PRO A 62 6.71 0.26 -6.34
N CYS A 63 6.13 -0.86 -5.91
CA CYS A 63 4.69 -0.98 -5.72
C CYS A 63 4.17 -0.09 -4.59
N LEU A 64 4.87 -0.04 -3.45
CA LEU A 64 4.54 0.84 -2.32
C LEU A 64 4.62 2.32 -2.72
N ARG A 65 5.65 2.68 -3.50
CA ARG A 65 5.83 4.04 -4.04
C ARG A 65 4.68 4.42 -4.97
N ASP A 66 4.35 3.55 -5.91
CA ASP A 66 3.28 3.82 -6.88
C ASP A 66 1.93 3.93 -6.16
N ALA A 67 1.65 3.06 -5.17
CA ALA A 67 0.47 3.15 -4.33
C ALA A 67 0.40 4.47 -3.55
N LEU A 68 1.53 4.93 -3.00
CA LEU A 68 1.63 6.21 -2.28
C LEU A 68 1.36 7.40 -3.20
N GLN A 69 1.85 7.34 -4.44
CA GLN A 69 1.59 8.35 -5.46
C GLN A 69 0.12 8.39 -5.87
N GLU A 70 -0.48 7.23 -6.16
CA GLU A 70 -1.90 7.11 -6.50
C GLU A 70 -2.81 7.57 -5.34
N ASN A 71 -2.37 7.37 -4.10
CA ASN A 71 -3.11 7.81 -2.92
C ASN A 71 -3.05 9.33 -2.68
N GLN A 72 -2.23 10.08 -3.41
CA GLN A 72 -2.21 11.55 -3.33
C GLN A 72 -3.35 12.21 -4.11
N VAL A 73 -4.07 11.45 -4.94
CA VAL A 73 -5.24 11.97 -5.64
C VAL A 73 -6.29 12.38 -4.61
N VAL A 74 -6.79 13.62 -4.72
CA VAL A 74 -7.74 14.21 -3.76
C VAL A 74 -8.95 13.30 -3.60
N TYR A 75 -9.04 12.60 -2.47
CA TYR A 75 -10.23 11.82 -2.12
C TYR A 75 -11.33 12.79 -1.69
N THR A 76 -12.42 12.84 -2.47
CA THR A 76 -13.63 13.58 -2.13
C THR A 76 -14.52 12.84 -1.11
N GLY A 77 -14.02 11.78 -0.49
CA GLY A 77 -14.71 11.02 0.56
C GLY A 77 -14.79 11.82 1.86
N GLY A 78 -15.76 11.49 2.73
CA GLY A 78 -15.89 12.11 4.05
C GLY A 78 -14.67 11.86 4.96
N SER A 79 -14.70 12.40 6.18
CA SER A 79 -13.59 12.34 7.15
C SER A 79 -13.00 10.95 7.38
N GLU A 80 -13.82 9.91 7.25
CA GLU A 80 -13.42 8.51 7.43
C GLU A 80 -12.48 8.01 6.32
N ALA A 81 -12.74 8.37 5.06
CA ALA A 81 -11.86 8.06 3.94
C ALA A 81 -10.52 8.80 4.07
N GLN A 82 -10.54 10.05 4.54
CA GLN A 82 -9.31 10.80 4.84
C GLN A 82 -8.49 10.14 5.95
N ALA A 83 -9.14 9.66 7.02
CA ALA A 83 -8.43 8.96 8.10
C ALA A 83 -7.71 7.71 7.56
N LEU A 84 -8.43 6.88 6.78
CA LEU A 84 -7.85 5.69 6.13
C LEU A 84 -6.74 6.06 5.13
N GLN A 85 -6.91 7.14 4.38
CA GLN A 85 -5.91 7.62 3.42
C GLN A 85 -4.61 8.01 4.14
N VAL A 86 -4.72 8.75 5.25
CA VAL A 86 -3.57 9.16 6.08
C VAL A 86 -2.90 7.93 6.72
N GLU A 87 -3.70 6.98 7.21
CA GLU A 87 -3.17 5.75 7.79
C GLU A 87 -2.42 4.89 6.75
N LEU A 88 -2.97 4.77 5.54
CA LEU A 88 -2.33 4.13 4.40
C LEU A 88 -1.01 4.82 4.03
N ASN A 89 -1.00 6.15 3.91
CA ASN A 89 0.23 6.90 3.62
C ASN A 89 1.31 6.63 4.67
N LYS A 90 0.94 6.64 5.94
CA LYS A 90 1.86 6.33 7.04
C LYS A 90 2.42 4.91 6.95
N ALA A 91 1.58 3.92 6.65
CA ALA A 91 2.01 2.53 6.49
C ALA A 91 2.98 2.38 5.30
N LEU A 92 2.67 2.99 4.16
CA LEU A 92 3.51 2.99 2.97
C LEU A 92 4.87 3.66 3.22
N ILE A 93 4.89 4.82 3.87
CA ILE A 93 6.13 5.51 4.25
C ILE A 93 6.97 4.63 5.18
N THR A 94 6.36 4.08 6.23
CA THR A 94 7.05 3.21 7.19
C THR A 94 7.64 1.97 6.50
N ALA A 95 6.88 1.36 5.58
CA ALA A 95 7.33 0.24 4.77
C ALA A 95 8.54 0.63 3.91
N LEU A 96 8.45 1.76 3.21
CA LEU A 96 9.54 2.29 2.40
C LEU A 96 10.78 2.60 3.24
N GLU A 97 10.65 3.21 4.42
CA GLU A 97 11.78 3.50 5.32
C GLU A 97 12.48 2.21 5.76
N LYS A 98 11.69 1.21 6.16
CA LYS A 98 12.20 -0.08 6.64
C LYS A 98 12.93 -0.85 5.53
N LEU A 99 12.40 -0.82 4.30
CA LEU A 99 12.95 -1.53 3.14
C LEU A 99 14.16 -0.81 2.51
N SER A 100 14.07 0.51 2.37
CA SER A 100 15.14 1.34 1.79
C SER A 100 16.28 1.61 2.78
N GLY A 101 16.00 1.53 4.09
CA GLY A 101 16.92 1.97 5.14
C GLY A 101 17.10 3.49 5.19
N ALA A 102 16.38 4.24 4.36
CA ALA A 102 16.34 5.69 4.41
C ALA A 102 15.37 6.12 5.50
N ASN A 103 15.78 7.09 6.32
CA ASN A 103 14.89 7.75 7.25
C ASN A 103 14.39 9.03 6.57
N TYR A 104 13.11 9.08 6.21
CA TYR A 104 12.52 10.24 5.55
C TYR A 104 12.20 11.36 6.55
N GLY A 105 12.34 11.11 7.86
CA GLY A 105 12.17 12.08 8.93
C GLY A 105 10.70 12.30 9.29
N ALA A 106 10.38 13.48 9.82
CA ALA A 106 9.00 13.86 10.13
C ALA A 106 8.21 14.13 8.83
N VAL A 107 7.79 13.06 8.16
CA VAL A 107 6.88 13.13 7.00
C VAL A 107 5.46 13.17 7.56
N ASP A 108 4.73 14.24 7.25
CA ASP A 108 3.30 14.29 7.56
C ASP A 108 2.54 13.47 6.51
N PRO A 109 1.89 12.34 6.90
CA PRO A 109 1.14 11.49 5.98
C PRO A 109 -0.13 12.15 5.41
N ALA A 110 -0.53 13.32 5.90
CA ALA A 110 -1.60 14.14 5.32
C ALA A 110 -1.06 15.26 4.40
N SER A 111 0.24 15.52 4.40
CA SER A 111 0.88 16.58 3.62
C SER A 111 1.35 16.06 2.26
N GLU A 112 0.66 16.49 1.19
CA GLU A 112 1.04 16.15 -0.18
C GLU A 112 2.52 16.46 -0.48
N VAL A 113 3.00 17.62 0.00
CA VAL A 113 4.37 18.08 -0.23
C VAL A 113 5.39 17.15 0.43
N ASP A 114 5.13 16.70 1.65
CA ASP A 114 6.04 15.80 2.35
C ASP A 114 6.04 14.41 1.72
N ILE A 115 4.87 13.91 1.30
CA ILE A 115 4.77 12.63 0.57
C ILE A 115 5.52 12.72 -0.77
N GLN A 116 5.35 13.81 -1.54
CA GLN A 116 6.09 14.03 -2.79
C GLN A 116 7.61 14.04 -2.56
N ARG A 117 8.09 14.64 -1.46
CA ARG A 117 9.51 14.61 -1.11
C ARG A 117 10.00 13.17 -0.89
N VAL A 118 9.24 12.32 -0.20
CA VAL A 118 9.58 10.90 -0.03
C VAL A 118 9.75 10.23 -1.40
N LEU A 119 8.76 10.39 -2.28
CA LEU A 119 8.77 9.79 -3.63
C LEU A 119 9.97 10.26 -4.47
N GLN A 120 10.42 11.50 -4.31
CA GLN A 120 11.58 12.06 -5.01
C GLN A 120 12.92 11.59 -4.43
N THR A 121 12.98 11.31 -3.13
CA THR A 121 14.23 10.93 -2.45
C THR A 121 14.63 9.48 -2.74
N SER A 122 13.66 8.63 -3.10
CA SER A 122 13.88 7.22 -3.43
C SER A 122 14.33 6.97 -4.90
N GLN A 123 14.91 7.95 -5.59
CA GLN A 123 15.43 7.85 -6.97
C GLN A 123 16.86 7.28 -7.06
#